data_AF-A0AAJ2AQZ3-F1
#
_entry.id   AF-A0AAJ2AQZ3-F1
#
_cell.length_a   1.000
_cell.length_b   1.000
_cell.length_c   1.000
_cell.angle_alpha   90.00
_cell.angle_beta   90.00
_cell.angle_gamma   90.00
#
_symmetry.space_group_name_H-M   'P 1'
#
loop_
_entity.id
_entity.type
_entity.pdbx_description
1 polymer ?
#
loop_
_entity_poly.entity_id
_entity_poly.type
_entity_poly.pdbx_seq_one_letter_code
_entity_poly.pdbx_strand_id
1 'polypeptide(L)'
;MSATPNQTPVAHPEDRAEMTTPQKPKAYQVDHGEGLGKRFVVVFAVSGASARREVASMLDLTRNEVGGCRRAPEFDKFAPGPVPVGVLTARA
;
A
#
# COMPACT_ATOMS: atom_id res chain seq x y z
N MET A 1 -30.21 -0.98 -54.74
CA MET A 1 -30.03 -0.03 -53.62
C MET A 1 -29.76 -0.87 -52.37
N SER A 2 -28.49 -1.19 -52.12
CA SER A 2 -28.09 -2.03 -50.98
C SER A 2 -27.68 -1.12 -49.84
N ALA A 3 -28.52 -1.02 -48.81
CA ALA A 3 -28.18 -0.36 -47.57
C ALA A 3 -27.78 -1.44 -46.56
N THR A 4 -26.48 -1.50 -46.23
CA THR A 4 -25.96 -2.28 -45.11
C THR A 4 -25.94 -1.37 -43.88
N PRO A 5 -26.78 -1.58 -42.84
CA PRO A 5 -26.64 -0.80 -41.63
C PRO A 5 -25.63 -1.46 -40.68
N ASN A 6 -24.49 -0.78 -40.55
CA ASN A 6 -23.91 -0.35 -39.29
C ASN A 6 -23.59 -1.46 -38.26
N GLN A 7 -22.45 -2.13 -38.43
CA GLN A 7 -21.77 -2.74 -37.29
C GLN A 7 -21.25 -1.63 -36.38
N THR A 8 -21.99 -1.34 -35.32
CA THR A 8 -21.45 -0.67 -34.13
C THR A 8 -20.24 -1.49 -33.67
N PRO A 9 -19.02 -0.93 -33.57
CA PRO A 9 -17.96 -1.59 -32.84
C PRO A 9 -18.39 -1.55 -31.37
N VAL A 10 -18.96 -2.66 -30.89
CA VAL A 10 -19.09 -2.92 -29.47
C VAL A 10 -17.68 -2.92 -28.91
N ALA A 11 -17.34 -1.84 -28.21
CA ALA A 11 -16.12 -1.74 -27.44
C ALA A 11 -16.06 -2.95 -26.50
N HIS A 12 -15.04 -3.78 -26.68
CA HIS A 12 -14.73 -4.87 -25.77
C HIS A 12 -14.49 -4.28 -24.37
N PRO A 13 -15.14 -4.79 -23.30
CA PRO A 13 -14.88 -4.33 -21.94
C PRO A 13 -13.54 -4.82 -21.36
N GLU A 14 -12.61 -5.29 -22.19
CA GLU A 14 -11.36 -5.94 -21.76
C GLU A 14 -10.14 -4.99 -21.71
N ASP A 15 -10.26 -3.74 -22.19
CA ASP A 15 -9.21 -2.72 -22.08
C ASP A 15 -9.55 -1.67 -21.01
N ARG A 16 -9.78 -2.12 -19.78
CA ARG A 16 -9.69 -1.25 -18.59
C ARG A 16 -8.72 -1.86 -17.57
N ALA A 17 -7.62 -2.42 -18.06
CA ALA A 17 -6.40 -2.38 -17.29
C ALA A 17 -5.92 -0.92 -17.32
N GLU A 18 -6.51 -0.08 -16.43
CA GLU A 18 -5.92 1.19 -16.07
C GLU A 18 -4.44 0.91 -15.82
N MET A 19 -3.60 1.38 -16.74
CA MET A 19 -2.15 1.44 -16.65
C MET A 19 -1.82 2.32 -15.45
N THR A 20 -2.03 1.78 -14.25
CA THR A 20 -1.56 2.36 -13.01
C THR A 20 -0.05 2.24 -13.13
N THR A 21 0.59 3.33 -13.56
CA THR A 21 2.04 3.51 -13.43
C THR A 21 2.44 2.91 -12.09
N PRO A 22 3.44 2.02 -12.02
CA PRO A 22 3.82 1.39 -10.77
C PRO A 22 4.23 2.50 -9.81
N GLN A 23 3.31 2.88 -8.92
CA GLN A 23 3.57 3.95 -7.98
C GLN A 23 4.68 3.44 -7.09
N LYS A 24 5.83 4.12 -7.12
CA LYS A 24 6.97 3.74 -6.29
C LYS A 24 6.49 3.64 -4.85
N PRO A 25 6.67 2.47 -4.21
CA PRO A 25 6.14 2.26 -2.87
C PRO A 25 6.85 3.21 -1.90
N LYS A 26 6.06 3.80 -1.02
CA LYS A 26 6.50 4.75 0.02
C LYS A 26 6.50 4.05 1.36
N ALA A 27 7.38 4.44 2.25
CA ALA A 27 7.44 3.94 3.60
C ALA A 27 6.32 4.54 4.45
N TYR A 28 5.63 3.65 5.16
CA TYR A 28 4.63 3.98 6.16
C TYR A 28 4.95 3.26 7.45
N GLN A 29 4.92 4.01 8.55
CA GLN A 29 4.94 3.49 9.91
C GLN A 29 3.49 3.23 10.33
N VAL A 30 3.19 1.98 10.66
CA VAL A 30 1.90 1.56 11.21
C VAL A 30 2.12 1.13 12.65
N ASP A 31 1.50 1.86 13.57
CA ASP A 31 1.48 1.53 15.00
C ASP A 31 0.51 0.34 15.23
N HIS A 32 0.87 -0.57 16.13
CA HIS A 32 0.01 -1.65 16.59
C HIS A 32 0.22 -1.92 18.09
N GLY A 33 -0.80 -2.49 18.74
CA GLY A 33 -0.82 -2.73 20.17
C GLY A 33 -1.21 -1.50 21.01
N GLU A 34 -1.51 -1.72 22.29
CA GLU A 34 -1.97 -0.69 23.23
C GLU A 34 -1.04 -0.53 24.45
N GLY A 35 -1.19 0.61 25.14
CA GLY A 35 -0.49 0.90 26.39
C GLY A 35 1.04 0.92 26.28
N LEU A 36 1.71 0.30 27.25
CA LEU A 36 3.18 0.17 27.33
C LEU A 36 3.76 -0.80 26.27
N GLY A 37 2.91 -1.51 25.53
CA GLY A 37 3.29 -2.44 24.47
C GLY A 37 3.20 -1.88 23.05
N LYS A 38 3.01 -0.56 22.88
CA LYS A 38 2.91 0.06 21.54
C LYS A 38 4.17 -0.24 20.72
N ARG A 39 3.98 -0.98 19.64
CA ARG A 39 5.00 -1.29 18.64
C ARG A 39 4.62 -0.65 17.33
N PHE A 40 5.55 -0.60 16.40
CA PHE A 40 5.27 -0.13 15.06
C PHE A 40 6.00 -1.00 14.04
N VAL A 41 5.44 -1.08 12.83
CA VAL A 41 6.04 -1.75 11.68
C VAL A 41 6.18 -0.73 10.56
N VAL A 42 7.35 -0.71 9.91
CA VAL A 42 7.58 0.09 8.71
C VAL A 42 7.33 -0.81 7.50
N VAL A 43 6.40 -0.43 6.63
CA VAL A 43 6.07 -1.16 5.40
C VAL A 43 6.12 -0.24 4.18
N PHE A 44 6.47 -0.82 3.04
CA PHE A 44 6.51 -0.11 1.76
C PHE A 44 5.23 -0.36 0.98
N ALA A 45 4.40 0.67 0.83
CA ALA A 45 3.11 0.56 0.16
C ALA A 45 2.83 1.75 -0.75
N VAL A 46 1.87 1.62 -1.65
CA VAL A 46 1.42 2.74 -2.51
C VAL A 46 0.62 3.78 -1.73
N SER A 47 -0.02 3.38 -0.62
CA SER A 47 -0.84 4.24 0.23
C SER A 47 -0.84 3.79 1.69
N GLY A 48 -1.13 4.70 2.63
CA GLY A 48 -1.26 4.35 4.05
C GLY A 48 -2.47 3.46 4.37
N ALA A 49 -3.46 3.37 3.48
CA ALA A 49 -4.55 2.41 3.61
C ALA A 49 -4.07 0.99 3.26
N SER A 50 -3.29 0.85 2.18
CA SER A 50 -2.64 -0.40 1.80
C SER A 50 -1.65 -0.86 2.87
N ALA A 51 -0.82 0.06 3.39
CA ALA A 51 0.13 -0.22 4.47
C ALA A 51 -0.53 -0.85 5.70
N ARG A 52 -1.64 -0.26 6.16
CA ARG A 52 -2.40 -0.81 7.30
C ARG A 52 -2.99 -2.18 7.04
N ARG A 53 -3.49 -2.43 5.82
CA ARG A 53 -4.04 -3.74 5.44
C ARG A 53 -2.96 -4.80 5.41
N GLU A 54 -1.80 -4.49 4.85
CA GLU A 54 -0.64 -5.39 4.81
C GLU A 54 -0.17 -5.72 6.22
N VAL A 55 -0.01 -4.72 7.10
CA VAL A 55 0.40 -4.93 8.48
C VAL A 55 -0.64 -5.71 9.27
N ALA A 56 -1.93 -5.40 9.11
CA ALA A 56 -3.02 -6.14 9.74
C ALA A 56 -2.99 -7.62 9.32
N SER A 57 -2.83 -7.90 8.03
CA SER A 57 -2.74 -9.27 7.52
C SER A 57 -1.46 -9.99 7.95
N MET A 58 -0.32 -9.29 8.04
CA MET A 58 0.96 -9.86 8.45
C MET A 58 0.99 -10.24 9.93
N LEU A 59 0.26 -9.51 10.77
CA LEU A 59 0.23 -9.69 12.22
C LEU A 59 -1.05 -10.41 12.70
N ASP A 60 -1.89 -10.89 11.78
CA ASP A 60 -3.21 -11.46 12.07
C ASP A 60 -4.07 -10.55 12.97
N LEU A 61 -3.95 -9.24 12.77
CA LEU A 61 -4.68 -8.20 13.49
C LEU A 61 -5.87 -7.70 12.67
N THR A 62 -6.88 -7.19 13.36
CA THR A 62 -7.99 -6.50 12.72
C THR A 62 -7.62 -5.07 12.35
N ARG A 63 -8.39 -4.47 11.42
CA ARG A 63 -8.24 -3.05 11.06
C ARG A 63 -8.34 -2.11 12.27
N ASN A 64 -9.04 -2.53 13.33
CA ASN A 64 -9.22 -1.75 14.55
C ASN A 64 -8.00 -1.82 15.49
N GLU A 65 -7.18 -2.87 15.36
CA GLU A 65 -5.98 -3.08 16.18
C GLU A 65 -4.73 -2.45 15.57
N VAL A 66 -4.72 -2.23 14.25
CA VAL A 66 -3.74 -1.35 13.60
C VAL A 66 -4.13 0.10 13.86
N GLY A 67 -3.31 0.80 14.63
CA GLY A 67 -3.56 2.14 15.10
C GLY A 67 -3.16 3.22 14.09
N GLY A 68 -2.31 4.14 14.55
CA GLY A 68 -1.82 5.26 13.75
C GLY A 68 -1.05 4.78 12.52
N CYS A 69 -1.34 5.39 11.37
CA CYS A 69 -0.53 5.23 10.16
C CYS A 69 0.07 6.58 9.80
N ARG A 70 1.40 6.67 9.81
CA ARG A 70 2.13 7.87 9.43
C ARG A 70 3.09 7.55 8.28
N ARG A 71 3.28 8.51 7.39
CA ARG A 71 4.31 8.39 6.37
C ARG A 71 5.68 8.51 7.05
N ALA A 72 6.62 7.67 6.67
CA ALA A 72 7.96 7.65 7.21
C ALA A 72 8.99 7.86 6.08
N PRO A 73 9.07 9.10 5.52
CA PRO A 73 9.86 9.38 4.33
C PRO A 73 11.37 9.14 4.51
N GLU A 74 11.88 9.09 5.75
CA GLU A 74 13.29 8.77 6.01
C GLU A 74 13.66 7.35 5.55
N PHE A 75 12.66 6.46 5.42
CA PHE A 75 12.85 5.10 4.93
C PHE A 75 12.55 4.92 3.44
N ASP A 76 12.01 5.93 2.74
CA ASP A 76 11.68 5.85 1.29
C ASP A 76 12.90 5.43 0.45
N LYS A 77 14.12 5.78 0.88
CA LYS A 77 15.38 5.39 0.22
C LYS A 77 15.67 3.89 0.22
N PHE A 78 15.03 3.13 1.11
CA PHE A 78 15.20 1.68 1.21
C PHE A 78 14.12 0.92 0.40
N ALA A 79 13.10 1.59 -0.14
CA ALA A 79 12.05 0.93 -0.91
C ALA A 79 12.56 0.35 -2.25
N PRO A 80 12.13 -0.85 -2.69
CA PRO A 80 11.25 -1.82 -2.02
C PRO A 80 12.03 -2.91 -1.24
N GLY A 81 13.25 -2.63 -0.81
CA GLY A 81 14.09 -3.54 -0.02
C GLY A 81 13.84 -3.45 1.49
N PRO A 82 14.34 -4.43 2.27
CA PRO A 82 14.18 -4.41 3.72
C PRO A 82 14.90 -3.19 4.32
N VAL A 83 14.24 -2.53 5.29
CA VAL A 83 14.89 -1.48 6.09
C VAL A 83 15.95 -2.17 6.98
N PRO A 84 17.22 -1.71 6.98
CA PRO A 84 18.24 -2.29 7.85
C PRO A 84 17.88 -2.10 9.33
N VAL A 85 18.09 -3.15 10.16
CA VAL A 85 17.72 -3.16 11.59
C VAL A 85 18.35 -2.00 12.38
N GLY A 86 19.58 -1.60 12.01
CA GLY A 86 20.27 -0.46 12.62
C GLY A 86 19.60 0.90 12.39
N VAL A 87 18.67 1.00 11.42
CA VAL A 87 17.88 2.22 11.17
C VAL A 87 16.59 2.23 12.00
N LEU A 88 16.07 1.05 12.38
CA LEU A 88 14.82 0.89 13.13
C LEU A 88 15.00 1.04 14.65
N THR A 89 16.23 1.21 15.13
CA THR A 89 16.59 1.20 16.57
C THR A 89 16.58 2.59 17.23
N ALA A 90 16.12 3.65 16.54
CA ALA A 90 16.11 5.00 17.07
C ALA A 90 14.69 5.61 17.11
N ARG A 91 13.96 5.37 18.19
CA ARG A 91 13.01 6.35 18.75
C ARG A 91 13.37 6.49 20.23
N ALA A 92 14.07 7.58 20.55
CA ALA A 92 14.21 8.04 21.93
C ALA A 92 12.85 8.50 22.48
#